data_AF-L8PB71-F1
#
_entry.id   AF-L8PB71-F1
#
_cell.length_a   1.000
_cell.length_b   1.000
_cell.length_c   1.000
_cell.angle_alpha   90.00
_cell.angle_beta   90.00
_cell.angle_gamma   90.00
#
_symmetry.space_group_name_H-M   'P 1'
#
loop_
_entity.id
_entity.type
_entity.pdbx_description
1 polymer ?
#
loop_
_entity_poly.entity_id
_entity_poly.type
_entity_poly.pdbx_seq_one_letter_code
_entity_poly.pdbx_strand_id
1 'polypeptide(L)'
;MGGGASSELIAYLKKHQDGVKWLLAVSSSQSAAQLILSSGEPVISMWGWSGSDEAMTPARLKELVKKGELRYVQLGGGGMGGGPGGGSSVSSEVTAWVQEHGTAVQESEYSSARQSSSSTDSQSTTSTVYRLDPSGVA
;
A
#
# COMPACT_ATOMS: atom_id res chain seq x y z
N MET A 1 -15.98 7.07 -8.02
CA MET A 1 -14.60 7.36 -8.48
C MET A 1 -13.74 7.51 -7.22
N GLY A 2 -12.96 6.50 -6.83
CA GLY A 2 -12.21 6.55 -5.56
C GLY A 2 -11.27 5.36 -5.35
N GLY A 3 -10.59 4.91 -6.41
CA GLY A 3 -9.73 3.72 -6.39
C GLY A 3 -8.24 4.01 -6.57
N GLY A 4 -7.80 5.25 -6.33
CA GLY A 4 -6.39 5.63 -6.17
C GLY A 4 -6.20 6.19 -4.76
N ALA A 5 -4.97 6.18 -4.20
CA ALA A 5 -4.75 6.82 -2.91
C ALA A 5 -5.32 8.24 -2.97
N SER A 6 -6.24 8.56 -2.06
CA SER A 6 -6.81 9.88 -1.98
C SER A 6 -5.69 10.90 -1.76
N SER A 7 -5.89 12.13 -2.22
CA SER A 7 -4.97 13.23 -1.93
C SER A 7 -4.71 13.37 -0.42
N GLU A 8 -5.70 13.05 0.40
CA GLU A 8 -5.61 12.96 1.85
C GLU A 8 -4.64 11.88 2.33
N LEU A 9 -4.71 10.66 1.76
CA LEU A 9 -3.75 9.59 2.06
C LEU A 9 -2.34 9.98 1.64
N ILE A 10 -2.16 10.58 0.46
CA ILE A 10 -0.85 11.08 0.01
C ILE A 10 -0.30 12.13 0.99
N ALA A 11 -1.14 13.07 1.43
CA ALA A 11 -0.74 14.10 2.38
C ALA A 11 -0.35 13.50 3.75
N TYR A 12 -1.11 12.52 4.22
CA TYR A 12 -0.78 11.76 5.42
C TYR A 12 0.57 11.04 5.28
N LEU A 13 0.76 10.29 4.20
CA LEU A 13 2.00 9.54 3.96
C LEU A 13 3.21 10.47 3.90
N LYS A 14 3.12 11.61 3.20
CA LYS A 14 4.20 12.61 3.15
C LYS A 14 4.56 13.17 4.51
N LYS A 15 3.53 13.47 5.33
CA LYS A 15 3.71 14.01 6.68
C LYS A 15 4.41 13.00 7.60
N HIS A 16 4.17 11.71 7.40
CA HIS A 16 4.71 10.61 8.21
C HIS A 16 5.85 9.83 7.52
N GLN A 17 6.37 10.34 6.40
CA GLN A 17 7.44 9.69 5.63
C GLN A 17 8.78 9.74 6.36
N ASP A 18 9.00 10.68 7.29
CA ASP A 18 10.24 10.81 8.08
C ASP A 18 11.54 10.76 7.22
N GLY A 19 11.46 11.26 5.99
CA GLY A 19 12.59 11.28 5.05
C GLY A 19 12.94 9.93 4.39
N VAL A 20 12.07 8.91 4.50
CA VAL A 20 12.33 7.64 3.81
C VAL A 20 12.32 7.81 2.30
N LYS A 21 13.13 7.00 1.62
CA LYS A 21 13.31 7.07 0.17
C LYS A 21 12.02 6.79 -0.60
N TRP A 22 11.16 5.89 -0.14
CA TRP A 22 9.95 5.47 -0.85
C TRP A 22 8.70 5.82 -0.06
N LEU A 23 7.78 6.57 -0.68
CA LEU A 23 6.55 7.03 -0.02
C LEU A 23 5.63 5.86 0.36
N LEU A 24 5.46 4.93 -0.58
CA LEU A 24 4.53 3.80 -0.46
C LEU A 24 4.96 2.65 -1.36
N ALA A 25 4.68 1.41 -0.95
CA ALA A 25 4.69 0.25 -1.84
C ALA A 25 3.25 -0.17 -2.16
N VAL A 26 2.93 -0.37 -3.44
CA VAL A 26 1.59 -0.74 -3.90
C VAL A 26 1.63 -2.00 -4.74
N SER A 27 0.49 -2.69 -4.85
CA SER A 27 0.42 -3.98 -5.55
C SER A 27 0.76 -3.89 -7.03
N SER A 28 0.32 -2.87 -7.78
CA SER A 28 0.51 -2.83 -9.25
C SER A 28 1.35 -1.64 -9.71
N SER A 29 2.06 -1.83 -10.83
CA SER A 29 2.80 -0.77 -11.52
C SER A 29 1.92 0.39 -11.99
N GLN A 30 0.67 0.12 -12.37
CA GLN A 30 -0.29 1.16 -12.75
C GLN A 30 -0.65 2.07 -11.58
N SER A 31 -0.96 1.48 -10.41
CA SER A 31 -1.22 2.26 -9.19
C SER A 31 0.02 3.05 -8.80
N ALA A 32 1.22 2.45 -8.88
CA ALA A 32 2.47 3.14 -8.57
C ALA A 32 2.67 4.36 -9.48
N ALA A 33 2.49 4.20 -10.80
CA ALA A 33 2.63 5.29 -11.76
C ALA A 33 1.66 6.45 -11.49
N GLN A 34 0.39 6.16 -11.21
CA GLN A 34 -0.60 7.19 -10.87
C GLN A 34 -0.24 7.95 -9.59
N LEU A 35 0.27 7.25 -8.59
CA LEU A 35 0.70 7.85 -7.34
C LEU A 35 1.97 8.68 -7.51
N ILE A 36 2.93 8.24 -8.31
CA ILE A 36 4.13 9.03 -8.64
C ILE A 36 3.72 10.33 -9.32
N LEU A 37 2.81 10.28 -10.30
CA LEU A 37 2.32 11.46 -10.99
C LEU A 37 1.56 12.43 -10.07
N SER A 38 0.77 11.89 -9.13
CA SER A 38 -0.07 12.70 -8.24
C SER A 38 0.69 13.25 -7.04
N SER A 39 1.63 12.47 -6.49
CA SER A 39 2.40 12.84 -5.30
C SER A 39 3.72 13.53 -5.64
N GLY A 40 4.31 13.24 -6.80
CA GLY A 40 5.69 13.63 -7.13
C GLY A 40 6.75 12.85 -6.34
N GLU A 41 6.35 11.84 -5.56
CA GLU A 41 7.26 11.04 -4.74
C GLU A 41 7.51 9.67 -5.39
N PRO A 42 8.68 9.07 -5.13
CA PRO A 42 8.96 7.70 -5.54
C PRO A 42 8.06 6.68 -4.80
N VAL A 43 7.44 5.79 -5.58
CA VAL A 43 6.55 4.72 -5.11
C VAL A 43 7.04 3.38 -5.67
N ILE A 44 7.00 2.34 -4.84
CA ILE A 44 7.40 0.98 -5.23
C ILE A 44 6.17 0.24 -5.78
N SER A 45 6.32 -0.41 -6.93
CA SER A 45 5.39 -1.45 -7.39
C SER A 45 5.87 -2.82 -6.91
N MET A 46 5.05 -3.52 -6.12
CA MET A 46 5.36 -4.86 -5.63
C MET A 46 5.24 -5.92 -6.72
N TRP A 47 4.27 -5.74 -7.62
CA TRP A 47 4.03 -6.61 -8.77
C TRP A 47 3.98 -5.79 -10.06
N GLY A 48 4.30 -6.45 -11.16
CA GLY A 48 4.18 -5.90 -12.51
C GLY A 48 2.73 -5.68 -12.93
N TRP A 49 2.55 -5.27 -14.18
CA TRP A 49 1.23 -4.94 -14.74
C TRP A 49 0.23 -6.11 -14.63
N SER A 50 0.69 -7.34 -14.88
CA SER A 50 -0.12 -8.55 -14.78
C SER A 50 -0.24 -9.12 -13.36
N GLY A 51 0.43 -8.52 -12.36
CA GLY A 51 0.46 -9.05 -11.00
C GLY A 51 1.28 -10.33 -10.82
N SER A 52 1.90 -10.85 -11.89
CA SER A 52 2.65 -12.12 -11.88
C SER A 52 4.15 -11.96 -11.66
N ASP A 53 4.69 -10.75 -11.78
CA ASP A 53 6.12 -10.51 -11.56
C ASP A 53 6.43 -10.57 -10.07
N GLU A 54 7.14 -11.60 -9.63
CA GLU A 54 7.58 -11.80 -8.25
C GLU A 54 8.74 -10.85 -7.86
N ALA A 55 8.57 -9.55 -8.09
CA ALA A 55 9.59 -8.55 -7.83
C ALA A 55 9.78 -8.26 -6.33
N MET A 56 8.74 -8.47 -5.53
CA MET A 56 8.75 -8.23 -4.09
C MET A 56 8.64 -9.52 -3.28
N THR A 57 9.58 -9.73 -2.36
CA THR A 57 9.56 -10.85 -1.41
C THR A 57 9.57 -10.31 0.03
N PRO A 58 9.17 -11.12 1.04
CA PRO A 58 9.23 -10.72 2.44
C PRO A 58 10.65 -10.30 2.87
N ALA A 59 11.68 -10.99 2.36
CA ALA A 59 13.08 -10.65 2.64
C ALA A 59 13.45 -9.26 2.11
N ARG A 60 12.99 -8.90 0.90
CA ARG A 60 13.23 -7.56 0.33
C ARG A 60 12.49 -6.47 1.09
N LEU A 61 11.23 -6.71 1.50
CA LEU A 61 10.51 -5.77 2.36
C LEU A 61 11.24 -5.57 3.69
N LYS A 62 11.68 -6.66 4.33
CA LYS A 62 12.47 -6.62 5.57
C LYS A 62 13.75 -5.81 5.40
N GLU A 63 14.49 -5.99 4.30
CA GLU A 63 15.68 -5.17 3.99
C GLU A 63 15.35 -3.68 3.84
N LEU A 64 14.31 -3.33 3.08
CA LEU A 64 13.92 -1.94 2.84
C LEU A 64 13.48 -1.24 4.12
N VAL A 65 12.72 -1.93 4.98
CA VAL A 65 12.28 -1.39 6.26
C VAL A 65 13.48 -1.23 7.21
N LYS A 66 14.38 -2.21 7.29
CA LYS A 66 15.60 -2.13 8.12
C LYS A 66 16.54 -1.01 7.69
N LYS A 67 16.62 -0.73 6.38
CA LYS A 67 17.39 0.40 5.84
C LYS A 67 16.71 1.75 6.05
N GLY A 68 15.45 1.79 6.52
CA GLY A 68 14.67 3.01 6.59
C GLY A 68 14.32 3.56 5.21
N GLU A 69 14.26 2.71 4.18
CA GLU A 69 13.90 3.13 2.82
C GLU A 69 12.39 3.01 2.55
N LEU A 70 11.69 2.10 3.24
CA LEU A 70 10.25 1.87 3.09
C LEU A 70 9.57 1.79 4.46
N ARG A 71 8.39 2.41 4.58
CA ARG A 71 7.57 2.37 5.80
C ARG A 71 6.11 2.01 5.57
N TYR A 72 5.57 2.28 4.40
CA TYR A 72 4.15 2.04 4.15
C TYR A 72 3.97 1.07 3.00
N VAL A 73 3.04 0.14 3.17
CA VAL A 73 2.64 -0.82 2.14
C VAL A 73 1.13 -0.78 2.01
N GLN A 74 0.64 -0.69 0.78
CA GLN A 74 -0.77 -0.84 0.47
C GLN A 74 -1.03 -2.23 -0.12
N LEU A 75 -1.77 -3.05 0.62
CA LEU A 75 -2.31 -4.33 0.22
C LEU A 75 -3.74 -4.14 -0.31
N GLY A 76 -4.10 -4.77 -1.43
CA GLY A 76 -5.50 -4.81 -1.87
C GLY A 76 -6.08 -3.47 -2.36
N GLY A 77 -5.27 -2.65 -3.02
CA GLY A 77 -5.68 -1.37 -3.61
C GLY A 77 -5.68 -1.41 -5.14
N GLY A 78 -6.65 -2.13 -5.72
CA GLY A 78 -6.88 -2.12 -7.17
C GLY A 78 -8.32 -1.73 -7.43
N GLY A 79 -8.55 -0.46 -7.80
CA GLY A 79 -9.83 -0.06 -8.39
C GLY A 79 -10.20 -0.99 -9.55
N MET A 80 -11.50 -1.07 -9.83
CA MET A 80 -12.21 -1.87 -10.84
C MET A 80 -11.43 -2.08 -12.17
N GLY A 81 -10.49 -3.01 -12.18
CA GLY A 81 -9.48 -3.14 -13.23
C GLY A 81 -8.18 -3.83 -12.78
N GLY A 82 -7.93 -3.91 -11.47
CA GLY A 82 -6.97 -4.86 -10.92
C GLY A 82 -7.49 -6.29 -11.07
N GLY A 83 -7.20 -6.94 -12.20
CA GLY A 83 -7.34 -8.39 -12.32
C GLY A 83 -6.68 -9.10 -11.13
N PRO A 84 -7.08 -10.34 -10.79
CA PRO A 84 -6.71 -11.03 -9.54
C PRO A 84 -5.21 -11.01 -9.27
N GLY A 85 -4.75 -9.93 -8.66
CA GLY A 85 -3.37 -9.65 -8.33
C GLY A 85 -3.07 -10.35 -7.04
N GLY A 86 -2.77 -11.64 -7.13
CA GLY A 86 -2.49 -12.47 -5.97
C GLY A 86 -2.71 -13.97 -6.17
N GLY A 87 -2.63 -14.46 -7.41
CA GLY A 87 -2.66 -15.91 -7.68
C GLY A 87 -1.32 -16.61 -7.44
N SER A 88 -0.25 -15.89 -7.09
CA SER A 88 1.06 -16.46 -6.79
C SER A 88 1.26 -16.66 -5.29
N SER A 89 1.89 -17.78 -4.92
CA SER A 89 2.23 -18.10 -3.52
C SER A 89 3.02 -16.97 -2.84
N VAL A 90 3.92 -16.33 -3.59
CA VAL A 90 4.74 -15.20 -3.12
C VAL A 90 3.90 -13.99 -2.73
N SER A 91 2.80 -13.71 -3.46
CA SER A 91 1.89 -12.62 -3.10
C SER A 91 1.17 -12.89 -1.78
N SER A 92 0.80 -14.14 -1.53
CA SER A 92 0.19 -14.54 -0.26
C SER A 92 1.19 -14.42 0.89
N GLU A 93 2.45 -14.84 0.69
CA GLU A 93 3.51 -14.73 1.70
C GLU A 93 3.82 -13.27 2.05
N VAL A 94 3.94 -12.40 1.04
CA VAL A 94 4.15 -10.95 1.26
C VAL A 94 2.97 -10.33 2.00
N THR A 95 1.75 -10.66 1.60
CA THR A 95 0.53 -10.14 2.24
C THR A 95 0.47 -10.58 3.70
N ALA A 96 0.67 -11.87 3.98
CA ALA A 96 0.68 -12.40 5.33
C ALA A 96 1.77 -11.75 6.19
N TRP A 97 2.99 -11.62 5.65
CA TRP A 97 4.10 -11.00 6.35
C TRP A 97 3.82 -9.53 6.69
N VAL A 98 3.26 -8.76 5.75
CA VAL A 98 2.89 -7.35 6.01
C VAL A 98 1.75 -7.25 7.03
N GLN A 99 0.80 -8.17 7.03
CA GLN A 99 -0.27 -8.20 8.03
C GLN A 99 0.23 -8.62 9.42
N GLU A 100 1.22 -9.51 9.47
CA GLU A 100 1.81 -10.01 10.72
C GLU A 100 2.75 -8.99 11.37
N HIS A 101 3.59 -8.31 10.57
CA HIS A 101 4.59 -7.36 11.07
C HIS A 101 4.18 -5.89 10.95
N GLY A 102 3.12 -5.60 10.19
CA GLY A 102 2.64 -4.24 9.94
C GLY A 102 1.44 -3.86 10.79
N THR A 103 1.35 -2.57 11.10
CA THR A 103 0.20 -1.98 11.77
C THR A 103 -0.77 -1.45 10.73
N ALA A 104 -2.01 -1.93 10.72
CA ALA A 104 -3.05 -1.42 9.84
C ALA A 104 -3.31 0.07 10.12
N VAL A 105 -3.18 0.91 9.10
CA VAL A 105 -3.55 2.32 9.15
C VAL A 105 -5.05 2.40 8.93
N GLN A 106 -5.75 2.95 9.91
CA GLN A 106 -7.19 3.17 9.80
C GLN A 106 -7.46 4.34 8.86
N GLU A 107 -8.52 4.22 8.07
CA GLU A 107 -8.89 5.29 7.14
C GLU A 107 -9.16 6.62 7.88
N SER A 108 -9.69 6.55 9.11
CA SER A 108 -9.88 7.71 9.98
C SER A 108 -8.62 8.51 10.30
N GLU A 109 -7.43 7.92 10.14
CA GLU A 109 -6.15 8.61 10.37
C GLU A 109 -5.82 9.61 9.26
N TYR A 110 -6.34 9.39 8.04
CA TYR A 110 -6.05 10.21 6.87
C TYR A 110 -7.29 10.81 6.22
N SER A 111 -8.44 10.14 6.23
CA SER A 111 -9.70 10.71 5.74
C SER A 111 -10.53 11.20 6.92
N SER A 112 -10.78 12.51 6.96
CA SER A 112 -11.78 13.08 7.85
C SER A 112 -13.13 12.85 7.18
N ALA A 113 -13.72 11.67 7.39
CA ALA A 113 -14.99 11.31 6.77
C ALA A 113 -16.07 12.38 7.07
N ARG A 114 -16.34 13.26 6.09
CA ARG A 114 -17.66 13.85 5.96
C ARG A 114 -18.56 12.71 5.48
N GLN A 115 -19.31 12.12 6.41
CA GLN A 115 -20.45 11.26 6.07
C GLN A 115 -21.34 11.94 5.03
N SER A 116 -21.63 11.24 3.93
CA SER A 116 -22.85 11.25 3.08
C SER A 116 -22.47 10.80 1.67
N SER A 117 -22.99 9.77 1.01
CA SER A 117 -24.10 8.85 1.29
C SER A 117 -23.97 7.64 0.35
N SER A 118 -24.35 6.46 0.86
CA SER A 118 -24.98 5.32 0.17
C SER A 118 -24.59 4.98 -1.27
N SER A 119 -23.99 3.81 -1.46
CA SER A 119 -24.59 2.76 -2.30
C SER A 119 -24.12 1.40 -1.82
N THR A 120 -25.11 0.53 -1.62
CA THR A 120 -25.05 -0.88 -1.30
C THR A 120 -24.01 -1.63 -2.15
N ASP A 121 -22.87 -1.96 -1.56
CA ASP A 121 -22.13 -3.19 -1.84
C ASP A 121 -21.30 -3.49 -0.59
N SER A 122 -21.32 -4.74 -0.15
CA SER A 122 -20.64 -5.19 1.06
C SER A 122 -19.12 -5.09 0.93
N GLN A 123 -18.56 -3.88 1.00
CA GLN A 123 -17.12 -3.65 1.00
C GLN A 123 -16.67 -3.42 2.43
N SER A 124 -16.28 -4.55 3.02
CA SER A 124 -15.42 -4.71 4.18
C SER A 124 -14.62 -3.45 4.50
N THR A 125 -14.71 -2.99 5.75
CA THR A 125 -13.77 -2.04 6.39
C THR A 125 -12.37 -2.66 6.48
N THR A 126 -11.76 -2.95 5.33
CA THR A 126 -10.45 -3.57 5.22
C THR A 126 -9.46 -2.44 5.00
N SER A 127 -8.74 -2.07 6.05
CA SER A 127 -7.56 -1.21 5.93
C SER A 127 -6.64 -1.78 4.85
N THR A 128 -6.43 -1.03 3.78
CA THR A 128 -5.54 -1.44 2.70
C THR A 128 -4.11 -0.98 2.96
N VAL A 129 -3.89 0.01 3.83
CA VAL A 129 -2.56 0.57 4.13
C VAL A 129 -2.04 0.02 5.45
N TYR A 130 -0.80 -0.44 5.45
CA TYR A 130 -0.09 -0.99 6.60
C TYR A 130 1.22 -0.22 6.80
N ARG A 131 1.50 0.16 8.04
CA ARG A 131 2.76 0.77 8.47
C ARG A 131 3.70 -0.30 8.98
N LEU A 132 4.90 -0.37 8.42
CA LEU A 132 5.97 -1.26 8.81
C LEU A 132 6.97 -0.49 9.67
N ASP A 133 7.12 -0.92 10.92
CA ASP A 133 8.06 -0.34 11.86
C ASP A 133 9.36 -1.18 11.90
N PRO A 134 10.56 -0.57 11.82
CA PRO A 134 11.83 -1.32 11.80
C PRO A 134 12.06 -2.15 13.07
N SER A 135 11.45 -1.75 14.20
CA SER A 135 11.46 -2.51 15.45
C SER A 135 10.61 -3.79 15.40
N GLY A 136 9.53 -3.83 14.61
CA GLY A 136 8.65 -5.00 14.46
C GLY A 136 9.17 -6.04 13.48
N VAL A 137 10.24 -5.70 12.74
CA VAL A 137 10.81 -6.48 11.64
C VAL A 137 12.16 -7.14 12.04
N ALA A 138 12.57 -7.00 13.30
CA ALA A 138 13.85 -7.50 13.83
C ALA A 138 14.07 -8.98 13.51
#